data_AF-A0A2S3QPJ2-F1
#
_entry.id   AF-A0A2S3QPJ2-F1
#
_cell.length_a   1.000
_cell.length_b   1.000
_cell.length_c   1.000
_cell.angle_alpha   90.00
_cell.angle_beta   90.00
_cell.angle_gamma   90.00
#
_symmetry.space_group_name_H-M   'P 1'
#
loop_
_entity.id
_entity.type
_entity.pdbx_description
1 polymer ?
#
loop_
_entity_poly.entity_id
_entity_poly.type
_entity_poly.pdbx_seq_one_letter_code
_entity_poly.pdbx_strand_id
1 'polypeptide(L)'
;MRLIKTLLIFQFVFFGLADETEMNTLTIRTSSEKSKTYKIKKIVKTRLSADSGRVIVIETYGKDKCVIPLDKVVNTPRPNYEGCTHCFADDAEVENYYTQMFLNRRNPRITCDITNGEAVGFNFIGGTTINGESKLVSSGLVLESAVYSDGPFLHKETKPNALERLLDGTADLLLDAAF
;
A
#
# COMPACT_ATOMS: atom_id res chain seq x y z
N MET A 1 -41.24 8.82 -37.96
CA MET A 1 -40.61 8.02 -36.88
C MET A 1 -39.23 7.49 -37.28
N ARG A 2 -38.22 8.36 -37.49
CA ARG A 2 -36.84 7.94 -37.85
C ARG A 2 -35.73 8.75 -37.17
N LEU A 3 -36.04 9.52 -36.12
CA LEU A 3 -35.09 10.43 -35.46
C LEU A 3 -34.71 10.02 -34.02
N ILE A 4 -35.28 8.94 -33.49
CA ILE A 4 -35.09 8.55 -32.07
C ILE A 4 -34.06 7.42 -31.90
N LYS A 5 -33.67 6.70 -32.96
CA LYS A 5 -32.78 5.53 -32.83
C LYS A 5 -31.28 5.85 -32.84
N THR A 6 -30.88 7.07 -33.21
CA THR A 6 -29.44 7.44 -33.29
C THR A 6 -28.91 8.14 -32.04
N LEU A 7 -29.77 8.49 -31.07
CA LEU A 7 -29.37 9.22 -29.86
C LEU A 7 -28.87 8.32 -28.71
N LEU A 8 -29.04 6.99 -28.82
CA LEU A 8 -28.74 6.04 -27.74
C LEU A 8 -27.35 5.38 -27.83
N ILE A 9 -26.59 5.62 -28.89
CA ILE A 9 -25.24 5.04 -29.07
C ILE A 9 -24.14 6.02 -28.63
N PHE A 10 -24.46 7.31 -28.44
CA PHE A 10 -23.45 8.32 -28.07
C PHE A 10 -23.19 8.46 -26.56
N GLN A 11 -23.93 7.73 -25.71
CA GLN A 11 -23.76 7.83 -24.25
C GLN A 11 -22.80 6.79 -23.65
N PHE A 12 -22.35 5.80 -24.42
CA PHE A 12 -21.42 4.77 -23.94
C PHE A 12 -19.94 5.01 -24.27
N VAL A 13 -19.61 6.06 -25.03
CA VAL A 13 -18.22 6.33 -25.44
C VAL A 13 -17.53 7.37 -24.52
N PHE A 14 -18.26 8.03 -23.62
CA PHE A 14 -17.73 9.17 -22.85
C PHE A 14 -17.38 8.90 -21.38
N PHE A 15 -17.40 7.65 -20.91
CA PHE A 15 -16.93 7.28 -19.56
C PHE A 15 -15.53 6.64 -19.53
N GLY A 16 -14.79 6.69 -20.64
CA GLY A 16 -13.43 6.14 -20.73
C GLY A 16 -12.30 7.17 -20.52
N LEU A 17 -12.57 8.33 -19.92
CA LEU A 17 -11.58 9.39 -19.71
C LEU A 17 -11.60 9.89 -18.27
N ALA A 18 -10.87 9.20 -17.39
CA ALA A 18 -10.06 9.74 -16.30
C ALA A 18 -9.75 8.65 -15.26
N ASP A 19 -9.02 7.62 -15.66
CA ASP A 19 -8.12 6.96 -14.71
C ASP A 19 -6.82 6.65 -15.47
N GLU A 20 -6.13 7.72 -15.90
CA GLU A 20 -4.67 7.64 -15.91
C GLU A 20 -4.28 7.43 -14.44
N THR A 21 -4.30 6.18 -13.99
CA THR A 21 -3.63 5.78 -12.77
C THR A 21 -2.18 6.23 -12.94
N GLU A 22 -1.81 7.37 -12.34
CA GLU A 22 -0.45 7.87 -12.37
C GLU A 22 0.42 6.88 -11.59
N MET A 23 0.88 5.85 -12.29
CA MET A 23 1.71 4.80 -11.73
C MET A 23 3.15 5.29 -11.68
N ASN A 24 3.49 6.04 -10.63
CA ASN A 24 4.83 6.31 -10.10
C ASN A 24 4.66 7.27 -8.91
N THR A 25 3.87 6.86 -7.93
CA THR A 25 3.34 7.73 -6.87
C THR A 25 3.76 7.26 -5.48
N LEU A 26 4.01 8.25 -4.60
CA LEU A 26 4.20 8.07 -3.17
C LEU A 26 3.02 8.73 -2.46
N THR A 27 2.23 7.95 -1.75
CA THR A 27 1.23 8.43 -0.82
C THR A 27 1.80 8.41 0.59
N ILE A 28 1.86 9.56 1.25
CA ILE A 28 2.22 9.66 2.66
C ILE A 28 0.94 9.78 3.46
N ARG A 29 0.71 8.84 4.37
CA ARG A 29 -0.41 8.83 5.31
C ARG A 29 0.09 9.11 6.71
N THR A 30 -0.60 9.97 7.43
CA THR A 30 -0.30 10.28 8.84
C THR A 30 -1.39 9.79 9.79
N SER A 31 -2.52 9.35 9.24
CA SER A 31 -3.65 8.73 9.96
C SER A 31 -4.53 7.99 8.96
N SER A 32 -5.60 7.35 9.46
CA SER A 32 -6.64 6.72 8.64
C SER A 32 -7.32 7.71 7.67
N GLU A 33 -7.45 8.98 8.06
CA GLU A 33 -8.18 10.01 7.29
C GLU A 33 -7.26 11.00 6.54
N LYS A 34 -5.99 11.13 6.97
CA LYS A 34 -5.06 12.13 6.40
C LYS A 34 -4.01 11.48 5.54
N SER A 35 -4.07 11.76 4.24
CA SER A 35 -3.10 11.29 3.26
C SER A 35 -2.80 12.38 2.23
N LYS A 36 -1.61 12.30 1.62
CA LYS A 36 -1.27 13.12 0.47
C LYS A 36 -0.41 12.33 -0.50
N THR A 37 -0.71 12.45 -1.79
CA THR A 37 -0.04 11.72 -2.86
C THR A 37 0.87 12.65 -3.66
N TYR A 38 2.03 12.13 -4.03
CA TYR A 38 3.12 12.84 -4.71
C TYR A 38 3.68 11.99 -5.84
N LYS A 39 4.27 12.62 -6.86
CA LYS A 39 5.08 11.92 -7.86
C LYS A 39 6.44 11.55 -7.28
N ILE A 40 6.86 10.31 -7.48
CA ILE A 40 8.18 9.83 -7.09
C ILE A 40 9.22 10.39 -8.05
N LYS A 41 10.22 11.07 -7.49
CA LYS A 41 11.40 11.55 -8.21
C LYS A 41 12.47 10.46 -8.28
N LYS A 42 12.79 9.85 -7.13
CA LYS A 42 13.88 8.87 -7.02
C LYS A 42 13.62 7.93 -5.86
N ILE A 43 14.11 6.70 -5.99
CA ILE A 43 14.20 5.76 -4.86
C ILE A 43 15.65 5.35 -4.75
N VAL A 44 16.23 5.45 -3.55
CA VAL A 44 17.63 5.11 -3.28
C VAL A 44 17.75 4.28 -2.03
N LYS A 45 18.79 3.45 -1.99
CA LYS A 45 19.27 2.80 -0.77
C LYS A 45 20.48 3.56 -0.26
N THR A 46 20.45 4.02 0.98
CA THR A 46 21.55 4.80 1.57
C THR A 46 21.66 4.55 3.09
N ARG A 47 22.57 5.26 3.75
CA ARG A 47 22.62 5.43 5.22
C ARG A 47 22.40 6.92 5.53
N LEU A 48 21.66 7.23 6.60
CA LEU A 48 21.42 8.62 7.01
C LEU A 48 22.59 9.21 7.81
N SER A 49 23.36 8.34 8.48
CA SER A 49 24.52 8.64 9.33
C SER A 49 25.39 7.38 9.47
N ALA A 50 26.60 7.51 10.02
CA ALA A 50 27.49 6.37 10.26
C ALA A 50 26.88 5.33 11.21
N ASP A 51 26.08 5.80 12.18
CA ASP A 51 25.46 4.97 13.22
C ASP A 51 24.03 4.50 12.87
N SER A 52 23.45 4.99 11.77
CA SER A 52 22.12 4.54 11.33
C SER A 52 22.21 3.37 10.37
N GLY A 53 21.23 2.47 10.51
CA GLY A 53 21.02 1.35 9.59
C GLY A 53 20.82 1.79 8.14
N ARG A 54 20.83 0.81 7.23
CA ARG A 54 20.52 1.08 5.81
C ARG A 54 19.04 1.45 5.69
N VAL A 55 18.74 2.39 4.82
CA VAL A 55 17.37 2.87 4.58
C VAL A 55 17.05 2.88 3.09
N ILE A 56 15.77 2.72 2.76
CA ILE A 56 15.21 3.08 1.45
C ILE A 56 14.62 4.48 1.58
N VAL A 57 15.11 5.42 0.77
CA VAL A 57 14.58 6.79 0.69
C VAL A 57 13.81 6.93 -0.61
N ILE A 58 12.53 7.28 -0.50
CA ILE A 58 11.65 7.60 -1.62
C ILE A 58 11.50 9.12 -1.63
N GLU A 59 12.17 9.75 -2.58
CA GLU A 59 12.17 11.19 -2.79
C GLU A 59 11.02 11.60 -3.71
N THR A 60 10.34 12.68 -3.37
CA THR A 60 9.41 13.36 -4.27
C THR A 60 10.10 14.54 -4.95
N TYR A 61 9.40 15.22 -5.86
CA TYR A 61 9.85 16.51 -6.39
C TYR A 61 9.69 17.65 -5.37
N GLY A 62 8.93 17.44 -4.30
CA GLY A 62 8.76 18.37 -3.19
C GLY A 62 9.77 18.13 -2.07
N LYS A 63 9.46 18.70 -0.89
CA LYS A 63 10.26 18.50 0.34
C LYS A 63 9.93 17.17 1.02
N ASP A 64 8.77 16.61 0.71
CA ASP A 64 8.27 15.39 1.32
C ASP A 64 9.05 14.17 0.80
N LYS A 65 9.40 13.28 1.72
CA LYS A 65 10.08 12.02 1.43
C LYS A 65 9.60 10.97 2.42
N CYS A 66 9.65 9.71 2.01
CA CYS A 66 9.48 8.57 2.90
C CYS A 66 10.83 7.89 3.11
N VAL A 67 11.14 7.56 4.37
CA VAL A 67 12.34 6.83 4.75
C VAL A 67 11.91 5.53 5.41
N ILE A 68 12.23 4.41 4.76
CA ILE A 68 11.92 3.07 5.27
C ILE A 68 13.22 2.46 5.84
N PRO A 69 13.31 2.27 7.17
CA PRO A 69 14.46 1.62 7.81
C PRO A 69 14.49 0.13 7.49
N LEU A 70 15.56 -0.35 6.85
CA LEU A 70 15.68 -1.76 6.46
C LEU A 70 15.92 -2.69 7.66
N ASP A 71 16.51 -2.19 8.73
CA ASP A 71 16.64 -2.91 10.00
C ASP A 71 15.26 -3.23 10.60
N LYS A 72 14.30 -2.29 10.61
CA LYS A 72 12.93 -2.58 11.05
C LYS A 72 12.24 -3.58 10.12
N VAL A 73 12.49 -3.50 8.80
CA VAL A 73 11.94 -4.48 7.82
C VAL A 73 12.43 -5.89 8.12
N VAL A 74 13.73 -6.06 8.35
CA VAL A 74 14.35 -7.36 8.65
C VAL A 74 13.87 -7.92 10.00
N ASN A 75 13.71 -7.04 10.99
CA ASN A 75 13.27 -7.40 12.35
C ASN A 75 11.75 -7.58 12.48
N THR A 76 10.96 -7.31 11.44
CA THR A 76 9.51 -7.51 11.50
C THR A 76 9.22 -9.02 11.63
N PRO A 77 8.31 -9.45 12.53
CA PRO A 77 8.00 -10.86 12.72
C PRO A 77 7.62 -11.55 11.41
N ARG A 78 8.29 -12.67 11.12
CA ARG A 78 8.07 -13.46 9.91
C ARG A 78 7.00 -14.52 10.19
N PRO A 79 6.03 -14.72 9.29
CA PRO A 79 5.19 -15.90 9.34
C PRO A 79 6.10 -17.13 9.22
N ASN A 80 6.11 -17.98 10.25
CA ASN A 80 6.79 -19.27 10.21
C ASN A 80 5.75 -20.33 10.56
N TYR A 81 5.09 -20.87 9.53
CA TYR A 81 4.09 -21.92 9.67
C TYR A 81 4.46 -23.12 8.80
N GLU A 82 4.09 -24.32 9.25
CA GLU A 82 4.30 -25.55 8.50
C GLU A 82 3.59 -25.47 7.13
N GLY A 83 4.37 -25.63 6.06
CA GLY A 83 3.88 -25.53 4.68
C GLY A 83 4.29 -24.26 3.92
N CYS A 84 5.04 -23.33 4.53
CA CYS A 84 5.57 -22.19 3.80
C CYS A 84 6.78 -22.60 2.93
N THR A 85 6.55 -22.84 1.64
CA THR A 85 7.58 -23.25 0.68
C THR A 85 8.49 -22.12 0.19
N HIS A 86 8.13 -20.85 0.46
CA HIS A 86 8.85 -19.66 0.00
C HIS A 86 8.97 -18.57 1.08
N CYS A 87 9.01 -18.98 2.35
CA CYS A 87 9.32 -18.04 3.43
C CYS A 87 10.81 -17.68 3.38
N PHE A 88 11.11 -16.42 3.68
CA PHE A 88 12.49 -15.96 3.78
C PHE A 88 13.21 -16.75 4.87
N ALA A 89 14.32 -17.38 4.51
CA ALA A 89 15.10 -18.22 5.42
C ALA A 89 15.97 -17.38 6.36
N ASP A 90 16.43 -16.22 5.90
CA ASP A 90 17.32 -15.35 6.65
C ASP A 90 17.09 -13.86 6.38
N ASP A 91 17.71 -13.05 7.24
CA ASP A 91 17.65 -11.59 7.27
C ASP A 91 18.20 -10.95 5.99
N ALA A 92 19.22 -11.55 5.38
CA ALA A 92 19.84 -11.04 4.18
C ALA A 92 18.91 -11.23 2.97
N GLU A 93 18.19 -12.34 2.92
CA GLU A 93 17.18 -12.62 1.91
C GLU A 93 16.02 -11.62 1.98
N VAL A 94 15.51 -11.35 3.20
CA VAL A 94 14.49 -10.32 3.43
C VAL A 94 14.98 -8.96 2.93
N GLU A 95 16.15 -8.51 3.40
CA GLU A 95 16.67 -7.20 3.02
C GLU A 95 16.88 -7.09 1.50
N ASN A 96 17.41 -8.14 0.89
CA ASN A 96 17.66 -8.21 -0.55
C ASN A 96 16.35 -8.15 -1.35
N TYR A 97 15.33 -8.91 -0.94
CA TYR A 97 14.01 -8.91 -1.55
C TYR A 97 13.40 -7.50 -1.57
N TYR A 98 13.30 -6.86 -0.40
CA TYR A 98 12.71 -5.52 -0.31
C TYR A 98 13.59 -4.46 -1.01
N THR A 99 14.91 -4.59 -0.94
CA THR A 99 15.82 -3.71 -1.70
C THR A 99 15.54 -3.81 -3.20
N GLN A 100 15.49 -5.02 -3.76
CA GLN A 100 15.22 -5.21 -5.18
C GLN A 100 13.81 -4.75 -5.55
N MET A 101 12.80 -5.05 -4.73
CA MET A 101 11.43 -4.59 -4.92
C MET A 101 11.37 -3.07 -5.14
N PHE A 102 12.03 -2.30 -4.26
CA PHE A 102 12.03 -0.84 -4.29
C PHE A 102 12.99 -0.22 -5.30
N LEU A 103 14.14 -0.83 -5.61
CA LEU A 103 15.13 -0.26 -6.53
C LEU A 103 14.87 -0.65 -8.00
N ASN A 104 14.36 -1.85 -8.25
CA ASN A 104 14.06 -2.36 -9.60
C ASN A 104 12.61 -2.08 -10.04
N ARG A 105 11.89 -1.29 -9.24
CA ARG A 105 10.50 -0.88 -9.49
C ARG A 105 10.27 -0.32 -10.90
N ARG A 106 9.11 -0.66 -11.44
CA ARG A 106 8.51 -0.14 -12.66
C ARG A 106 7.11 0.34 -12.31
N ASN A 107 6.88 1.63 -12.49
CA ASN A 107 5.59 2.27 -12.24
C ASN A 107 5.01 1.97 -10.84
N PRO A 108 5.76 2.22 -9.76
CA PRO A 108 5.32 1.88 -8.41
C PRO A 108 4.22 2.82 -7.90
N ARG A 109 3.32 2.28 -7.09
CA ARG A 109 2.44 3.00 -6.17
C ARG A 109 2.86 2.61 -4.77
N ILE A 110 3.45 3.55 -4.05
CA ILE A 110 3.97 3.30 -2.71
C ILE A 110 3.14 4.12 -1.74
N THR A 111 2.63 3.49 -0.70
CA THR A 111 2.05 4.17 0.44
C THR A 111 3.03 4.03 1.61
N CYS A 112 3.34 5.12 2.28
CA CYS A 112 4.06 5.12 3.54
C CYS A 112 3.15 5.67 4.64
N ASP A 113 2.99 4.89 5.69
CA ASP A 113 2.32 5.33 6.91
C ASP A 113 3.39 5.89 7.85
N ILE A 114 3.24 7.18 8.20
CA ILE A 114 4.22 7.95 8.97
C ILE A 114 3.59 8.38 10.30
N THR A 115 4.30 8.18 11.40
CA THR A 115 3.97 8.73 12.73
C THR A 115 5.22 9.31 13.34
N ASN A 116 5.10 10.48 13.98
CA ASN A 116 6.24 11.18 14.60
C ASN A 116 7.45 11.39 13.65
N GLY A 117 7.20 11.50 12.34
CA GLY A 117 8.24 11.65 11.33
C GLY A 117 8.95 10.37 10.89
N GLU A 118 8.58 9.21 11.45
CA GLU A 118 9.12 7.90 11.09
C GLU A 118 8.10 7.05 10.32
N ALA A 119 8.58 6.23 9.37
CA ALA A 119 7.74 5.23 8.73
C ALA A 119 7.41 4.10 9.71
N VAL A 120 6.13 3.88 9.95
CA VAL A 120 5.58 2.81 10.80
C VAL A 120 4.98 1.68 9.97
N GLY A 121 4.80 1.90 8.66
CA GLY A 121 4.41 0.87 7.71
C GLY A 121 4.52 1.37 6.28
N PHE A 122 4.44 0.44 5.34
CA PHE A 122 4.32 0.77 3.92
C PHE A 122 3.48 -0.26 3.18
N ASN A 123 3.02 0.15 1.99
CA ASN A 123 2.47 -0.73 0.98
C ASN A 123 3.09 -0.38 -0.38
N PHE A 124 3.52 -1.38 -1.12
CA PHE A 124 4.06 -1.28 -2.46
C PHE A 124 3.17 -2.05 -3.43
N ILE A 125 2.72 -1.39 -4.49
CA ILE A 125 2.06 -2.03 -5.63
C ILE A 125 2.80 -1.62 -6.89
N GLY A 126 3.25 -2.56 -7.71
CA GLY A 126 3.86 -2.24 -9.00
C GLY A 126 4.63 -3.38 -9.62
N GLY A 127 5.16 -3.15 -10.81
CA GLY A 127 6.11 -4.06 -11.43
C GLY A 127 7.48 -3.94 -10.78
N THR A 128 8.22 -5.03 -10.69
CA THR A 128 9.61 -5.02 -10.24
C THR A 128 10.35 -6.25 -10.78
N THR A 129 11.66 -6.30 -10.57
CA THR A 129 12.50 -7.46 -10.88
C THR A 129 13.19 -7.93 -9.60
N ILE A 130 12.93 -9.17 -9.19
CA ILE A 130 13.49 -9.78 -7.98
C ILE A 130 14.19 -11.07 -8.39
N ASN A 131 15.48 -11.18 -8.07
CA ASN A 131 16.36 -12.30 -8.44
C ASN A 131 16.34 -12.58 -9.96
N GLY A 132 16.29 -11.53 -10.78
CA GLY A 132 16.26 -11.62 -12.24
C GLY A 132 14.87 -11.87 -12.85
N GLU A 133 13.86 -12.16 -12.04
CA GLU A 133 12.51 -12.44 -12.51
C GLU A 133 11.62 -11.19 -12.42
N SER A 134 10.94 -10.85 -13.51
CA SER A 134 9.97 -9.75 -13.52
C SER A 134 8.66 -10.21 -12.89
N LYS A 135 8.15 -9.45 -11.92
CA LYS A 135 6.92 -9.76 -11.17
C LYS A 135 6.09 -8.50 -10.98
N LEU A 136 4.76 -8.67 -10.96
CA LEU A 136 3.86 -7.68 -10.36
C LEU A 136 3.77 -8.01 -8.87
N VAL A 137 4.08 -7.04 -8.02
CA VAL A 137 4.12 -7.21 -6.57
C VAL A 137 3.10 -6.28 -5.94
N SER A 138 2.34 -6.84 -5.00
CA SER A 138 1.54 -6.11 -4.00
C SER A 138 2.02 -6.60 -2.64
N SER A 139 2.78 -5.76 -1.93
CA SER A 139 3.43 -6.13 -0.67
C SER A 139 3.36 -4.98 0.31
N GLY A 140 2.84 -5.26 1.51
CA GLY A 140 2.80 -4.30 2.60
C GLY A 140 3.46 -4.87 3.85
N LEU A 141 4.01 -3.99 4.66
CA LEU A 141 4.63 -4.35 5.93
C LEU A 141 4.30 -3.31 6.98
N VAL A 142 3.84 -3.77 8.15
CA VAL A 142 3.70 -2.95 9.35
C VAL A 142 4.97 -3.10 10.15
N LEU A 143 5.72 -2.01 10.31
CA LEU A 143 6.99 -1.98 11.02
C LEU A 143 6.80 -1.77 12.53
N GLU A 144 5.68 -1.14 12.92
CA GLU A 144 5.35 -0.86 14.31
C GLU A 144 3.86 -1.14 14.60
N SER A 145 3.56 -2.36 15.02
CA SER A 145 2.17 -2.83 15.20
C SER A 145 1.40 -2.05 16.26
N ALA A 146 2.07 -1.58 17.32
CA ALA A 146 1.45 -0.80 18.40
C ALA A 146 0.79 0.49 17.90
N VAL A 147 1.36 1.13 16.87
CA VAL A 147 0.81 2.35 16.27
C VAL A 147 -0.51 2.09 15.53
N TYR A 148 -0.74 0.85 15.10
CA TYR A 148 -1.98 0.46 14.44
C TYR A 148 -3.06 -0.01 15.43
N SER A 149 -2.67 -0.63 16.57
CA SER A 149 -3.62 -1.05 17.60
C SER A 149 -4.14 0.12 18.43
N ASP A 150 -3.28 1.08 18.77
CA ASP A 150 -3.59 2.11 19.76
C ASP A 150 -3.47 3.54 19.23
N GLY A 151 -3.20 3.70 17.92
CA GLY A 151 -2.78 4.97 17.33
C GLY A 151 -3.67 5.55 16.22
N PRO A 152 -3.15 6.53 15.45
CA PRO A 152 -3.92 7.37 14.52
C PRO A 152 -4.42 6.63 13.27
N PHE A 153 -4.07 5.36 13.12
CA PHE A 153 -4.51 4.52 12.00
C PHE A 153 -5.72 3.66 12.33
N LEU A 154 -6.19 3.65 13.59
CA LEU A 154 -7.49 3.07 13.91
C LEU A 154 -8.58 3.90 13.21
N HIS A 155 -9.46 3.22 12.48
CA HIS A 155 -10.66 3.87 11.99
C HIS A 155 -11.57 4.15 13.18
N LYS A 156 -12.03 5.39 13.35
CA LYS A 156 -13.03 5.68 14.38
C LYS A 156 -14.29 4.92 14.00
N GLU A 157 -14.77 4.04 14.89
CA GLU A 157 -16.05 3.39 14.69
C GLU A 157 -17.15 4.44 14.51
N THR A 158 -17.63 4.57 13.28
CA THR A 158 -18.84 5.33 12.97
C THR A 158 -20.02 4.48 13.42
N LYS A 159 -20.88 5.04 14.29
CA LYS A 159 -22.11 4.36 14.69
C LYS A 159 -22.92 4.00 13.45
N PRO A 160 -23.39 2.75 13.31
CA PRO A 160 -24.08 2.31 12.11
C PRO A 160 -25.33 3.15 11.90
N ASN A 161 -25.47 3.66 10.68
CA ASN A 161 -26.61 4.47 10.28
C ASN A 161 -27.87 3.59 10.09
N ALA A 162 -29.04 4.21 9.89
CA ALA A 162 -30.30 3.48 9.81
C ALA A 162 -30.37 2.45 8.67
N LEU A 163 -29.65 2.70 7.56
CA LEU A 163 -29.57 1.79 6.43
C LEU A 163 -28.62 0.63 6.72
N GLU A 164 -27.45 0.91 7.31
CA GLU A 164 -26.47 -0.11 7.71
C GLU A 164 -27.06 -1.10 8.72
N ARG A 165 -27.82 -0.62 9.72
CA ARG A 165 -28.52 -1.50 10.67
C ARG A 165 -29.54 -2.41 9.99
N LEU A 166 -30.17 -1.94 8.92
CA LEU A 166 -31.15 -2.71 8.16
C LEU A 166 -30.45 -3.77 7.31
N LEU A 167 -29.32 -3.40 6.70
CA LEU A 167 -28.46 -4.32 5.94
C LEU A 167 -27.84 -5.41 6.82
N ASP A 168 -27.31 -5.05 7.99
CA ASP A 168 -26.77 -6.01 8.96
C ASP A 168 -27.87 -6.95 9.47
N GLY A 169 -29.07 -6.44 9.76
CA GLY A 169 -30.21 -7.27 10.14
C GLY A 169 -30.64 -8.26 9.05
N THR A 170 -30.53 -7.88 7.77
CA THR A 170 -30.75 -8.82 6.66
C THR A 170 -29.59 -9.79 6.44
N ALA A 171 -28.35 -9.38 6.72
CA ALA A 171 -27.18 -10.24 6.63
C ALA A 171 -27.22 -11.34 7.69
N ASP A 172 -27.58 -11.01 8.93
CA ASP A 172 -27.78 -11.97 10.02
C ASP A 172 -28.89 -12.97 9.68
N LEU A 173 -30.02 -12.51 9.13
CA LEU A 173 -31.10 -13.39 8.68
C LEU A 173 -30.68 -14.33 7.55
N LEU A 174 -29.82 -13.87 6.63
CA LEU A 174 -29.30 -14.70 5.54
C LEU A 174 -28.28 -15.71 6.04
N LEU A 175 -27.47 -15.36 7.03
CA LEU A 175 -26.51 -16.26 7.66
C LEU A 175 -27.23 -17.33 8.49
N ASP A 176 -28.23 -16.94 9.29
CA ASP A 176 -29.05 -17.88 10.06
C ASP A 176 -29.89 -18.82 9.17
N ALA A 177 -30.23 -18.41 7.95
CA ALA A 177 -30.94 -19.27 6.99
C ALA A 177 -30.00 -20.18 6.17
N ALA A 178 -28.70 -19.89 6.16
CA ALA A 178 -27.69 -20.65 5.43
C ALA A 178 -27.03 -21.77 6.27
N PHE A 179 -27.27 -21.79 7.58
CA PHE A 179 -26.82 -22.81 8.53
C PHE A 179 -28.00 -23.47 9.27
#